data_AF-A0A0E2HAK7-F1
#
_entry.id   AF-A0A0E2HAK7-F1
#
_cell.length_a   1.000
_cell.length_b   1.000
_cell.length_c   1.000
_cell.angle_alpha   90.00
_cell.angle_beta   90.00
_cell.angle_gamma   90.00
#
_symmetry.space_group_name_H-M   'P 1'
#
loop_
_entity.id
_entity.type
_entity.pdbx_description
1 polymer ?
#
loop_
_entity_poly.entity_id
_entity_poly.type
_entity_poly.pdbx_seq_one_letter_code
_entity_poly.pdbx_strand_id
1 'polypeptide(L)'
;MKRPEKAPSLLKGSVATPSLVAGIMNAKYVGGMPLARQEREFARYDLNLSTKTMANWIIQCADRYLQPLYELMKEEFLRSRYAHGDETRVQVIDEPEQKGSTQNWMWVYLTDEYSGSPRMVLFQYERTRAGYHPVEFLGDQFQGYFTCDGYQAYHSLPERIAVTGCMAHARRRFDESVTVLKKDFTKEQLKETTAYQAMARIGMFYKIEEMIRDKSPEERYEERQKQAKPLLEAFFEWLHTLEEAVDRSSKIGEAVLYTLNQETYLKRYLEDGHLSIDNLAAERALKNFAIGRRNWLFAKSIRGAQASATVYSITETALLNGLKPYNYLTYVMEKMKDLGAFPAKEEMLELLPWSSNLPDDCRSKLKK
;
A
#
# COMPACT_ATOMS: atom_id res chain seq x y z
N MET A 1 46.38 -10.66 -27.61
CA MET A 1 45.16 -11.00 -26.84
C MET A 1 44.44 -9.70 -26.50
N LYS A 2 43.26 -9.45 -27.08
CA LYS A 2 42.36 -8.42 -26.53
C LYS A 2 41.93 -8.92 -25.16
N ARG A 3 42.27 -8.19 -24.11
CA ARG A 3 41.79 -8.49 -22.75
C ARG A 3 40.25 -8.46 -22.83
N PRO A 4 39.53 -9.52 -22.46
CA PRO A 4 38.07 -9.48 -22.49
C PRO A 4 37.63 -8.28 -21.65
N GLU A 5 36.77 -7.43 -22.21
CA GLU A 5 36.18 -6.34 -21.46
C GLU A 5 35.49 -6.94 -20.25
N LYS A 6 35.98 -6.58 -19.07
CA LYS A 6 35.46 -7.11 -17.82
C LYS A 6 34.07 -6.52 -17.65
N ALA A 7 33.04 -7.36 -17.77
CA ALA A 7 31.67 -6.94 -17.55
C ALA A 7 31.58 -6.12 -16.25
N PRO A 8 30.90 -4.96 -16.27
CA PRO A 8 30.84 -4.10 -15.10
C PRO A 8 30.23 -4.88 -13.93
N SER A 9 30.95 -4.89 -12.81
CA SER A 9 30.46 -5.47 -11.56
C SER A 9 29.29 -4.68 -11.02
N LEU A 10 28.27 -5.33 -10.45
CA LEU A 10 27.15 -4.64 -9.82
C LEU A 10 27.63 -3.68 -8.73
N LEU A 11 28.48 -4.17 -7.82
CA LEU A 11 29.15 -3.34 -6.82
C LEU A 11 30.66 -3.53 -6.94
N LYS A 12 31.39 -2.42 -7.12
CA LYS A 12 32.85 -2.44 -7.34
C LYS A 12 33.55 -3.12 -6.17
N GLY A 13 34.37 -4.13 -6.47
CA GLY A 13 35.12 -4.88 -5.46
C GLY A 13 34.27 -5.85 -4.62
N SER A 14 33.03 -6.13 -5.04
CA SER A 14 32.13 -7.06 -4.36
C SER A 14 31.85 -8.31 -5.20
N VAL A 15 31.51 -9.41 -4.53
CA VAL A 15 30.99 -10.64 -5.15
C VAL A 15 29.50 -10.55 -5.48
N ALA A 16 28.84 -9.44 -5.14
CA ALA A 16 27.43 -9.22 -5.41
C ALA A 16 27.14 -9.32 -6.92
N THR A 17 26.32 -10.28 -7.30
CA THR A 17 25.69 -10.37 -8.62
C THR A 17 24.24 -9.86 -8.54
N PRO A 18 23.65 -9.42 -9.67
CA PRO A 18 22.24 -9.05 -9.73
C PRO A 18 21.32 -10.14 -9.17
N SER A 19 21.53 -11.39 -9.59
CA SER A 19 20.75 -12.55 -9.13
C SER A 19 20.91 -12.81 -7.63
N LEU A 20 22.11 -12.69 -7.07
CA LEU A 20 22.34 -12.89 -5.63
C LEU A 20 21.60 -11.84 -4.80
N VAL A 21 21.74 -10.55 -5.16
CA VAL A 21 21.06 -9.48 -4.43
C VAL A 21 19.54 -9.55 -4.62
N ALA A 22 19.07 -9.93 -5.81
CA ALA A 22 17.64 -10.13 -6.09
C ALA A 22 17.08 -11.28 -5.25
N GLY A 23 17.82 -12.38 -5.08
CA GLY A 23 17.44 -13.50 -4.21
C GLY A 23 17.29 -13.06 -2.75
N ILE A 24 18.26 -12.30 -2.25
CA ILE A 24 18.25 -11.75 -0.89
C ILE A 24 17.06 -10.80 -0.68
N MET A 25 16.83 -9.89 -1.63
CA MET A 25 15.69 -8.96 -1.62
C MET A 25 14.36 -9.72 -1.69
N ASN A 26 14.20 -10.67 -2.61
CA ASN A 26 12.99 -11.46 -2.74
C ASN A 26 12.68 -12.25 -1.46
N ALA A 27 13.68 -12.92 -0.88
CA ALA A 27 13.51 -13.64 0.38
C ALA A 27 13.08 -12.71 1.52
N LYS A 28 13.64 -11.50 1.61
CA LYS A 28 13.32 -10.54 2.67
C LYS A 28 11.97 -9.84 2.47
N TYR A 29 11.75 -9.25 1.31
CA TYR A 29 10.66 -8.30 1.07
C TYR A 29 9.39 -9.01 0.58
N VAL A 30 9.51 -10.10 -0.18
CA VAL A 30 8.37 -10.91 -0.60
C VAL A 30 8.14 -12.07 0.37
N GLY A 31 9.22 -12.78 0.76
CA GLY A 31 9.14 -13.94 1.66
C GLY A 31 9.13 -13.61 3.15
N GLY A 32 9.35 -12.35 3.53
CA GLY A 32 9.41 -11.93 4.94
C GLY A 32 10.58 -12.52 5.74
N MET A 33 11.62 -13.05 5.09
CA MET A 33 12.75 -13.70 5.75
C MET A 33 13.80 -12.67 6.23
N PRO A 34 14.05 -12.54 7.56
CA PRO A 34 15.05 -11.61 8.07
C PRO A 34 16.47 -11.94 7.59
N LEU A 35 17.32 -10.93 7.42
CA LEU A 35 18.70 -11.11 6.95
C LEU A 35 19.51 -12.04 7.85
N ALA A 36 19.32 -12.00 9.18
CA ALA A 36 19.98 -12.92 10.09
C ALA A 36 19.58 -14.39 9.86
N ARG A 37 18.37 -14.65 9.32
CA ARG A 37 17.97 -16.00 8.92
C ARG A 37 18.64 -16.40 7.61
N GLN A 38 18.74 -15.47 6.65
CA GLN A 38 19.46 -15.70 5.40
C GLN A 38 20.95 -15.94 5.64
N GLU A 39 21.59 -15.21 6.57
CA GLU A 39 23.00 -15.39 6.94
C GLU A 39 23.26 -16.81 7.46
N ARG A 40 22.38 -17.31 8.35
CA ARG A 40 22.45 -18.70 8.82
C ARG A 40 22.24 -19.70 7.69
N GLU A 41 21.40 -19.37 6.71
CA GLU A 41 21.17 -20.23 5.55
C GLU A 41 22.42 -20.30 4.68
N PHE A 42 23.02 -19.16 4.31
CA PHE A 42 24.27 -19.13 3.55
C PHE A 42 25.41 -19.85 4.28
N ALA A 43 25.50 -19.71 5.61
CA ALA A 43 26.51 -20.40 6.40
C ALA A 43 26.39 -21.94 6.36
N ARG A 44 25.19 -22.51 6.14
CA ARG A 44 25.01 -23.96 5.97
C ARG A 44 25.63 -24.49 4.66
N TYR A 45 25.86 -23.59 3.71
CA TYR A 45 26.50 -23.88 2.43
C TYR A 45 27.91 -23.29 2.35
N ASP A 46 28.56 -23.06 3.51
CA ASP A 46 29.92 -22.54 3.64
C ASP A 46 30.13 -21.13 3.01
N LEU A 47 29.04 -20.39 2.80
CA LEU A 47 29.07 -19.02 2.29
C LEU A 47 29.02 -18.04 3.46
N ASN A 48 30.17 -17.44 3.78
CA ASN A 48 30.26 -16.41 4.83
C ASN A 48 29.72 -15.07 4.32
N LEU A 49 28.41 -14.88 4.40
CA LEU A 49 27.72 -13.67 3.98
C LEU A 49 26.97 -13.02 5.15
N SER A 50 27.62 -12.03 5.78
CA SER A 50 27.08 -11.39 6.99
C SER A 50 25.80 -10.58 6.73
N THR A 51 24.95 -10.45 7.76
CA THR A 51 23.79 -9.54 7.74
C THR A 51 24.18 -8.11 7.35
N LYS A 52 25.32 -7.62 7.83
CA LYS A 52 25.83 -6.27 7.50
C LYS A 52 26.14 -6.14 6.01
N THR A 53 26.79 -7.15 5.42
CA THR A 53 27.10 -7.17 3.99
C THR A 53 25.83 -7.16 3.16
N MET A 54 24.86 -8.03 3.46
CA MET A 54 23.58 -8.08 2.74
C MET A 54 22.78 -6.79 2.87
N ALA A 55 22.72 -6.19 4.07
CA ALA A 55 22.06 -4.92 4.28
C ALA A 55 22.70 -3.79 3.45
N ASN A 56 24.03 -3.71 3.43
CA ASN A 56 24.75 -2.73 2.64
C ASN A 56 24.56 -2.93 1.12
N TRP A 57 24.43 -4.17 0.65
CA TRP A 57 24.10 -4.45 -0.75
C TRP A 57 22.69 -3.99 -1.10
N ILE A 58 21.71 -4.32 -0.25
CA ILE A 58 20.32 -3.87 -0.44
C ILE A 58 20.26 -2.34 -0.53
N ILE A 59 20.88 -1.63 0.42
CA ILE A 59 20.85 -0.16 0.45
C ILE A 59 21.47 0.40 -0.83
N GLN A 60 22.67 -0.06 -1.21
CA GLN A 60 23.35 0.45 -2.41
C GLN A 60 22.58 0.14 -3.69
N CYS A 61 22.01 -1.06 -3.81
CA CYS A 61 21.23 -1.42 -4.99
C CYS A 61 19.88 -0.70 -5.05
N ALA A 62 19.24 -0.48 -3.91
CA ALA A 62 18.03 0.33 -3.84
C ALA A 62 18.33 1.77 -4.30
N ASP A 63 19.32 2.42 -3.68
CA ASP A 63 19.72 3.80 -4.00
C ASP A 63 20.11 3.96 -5.48
N ARG A 64 20.90 3.01 -6.03
CA ARG A 64 21.50 3.15 -7.36
C ARG A 64 20.62 2.67 -8.50
N TYR A 65 19.89 1.57 -8.31
CA TYR A 65 19.23 0.87 -9.41
C TYR A 65 17.71 0.90 -9.33
N LEU A 66 17.14 1.01 -8.13
CA LEU A 66 15.70 0.95 -7.93
C LEU A 66 15.08 2.33 -7.68
N GLN A 67 15.81 3.24 -7.03
CA GLN A 67 15.32 4.59 -6.76
C GLN A 67 14.95 5.35 -8.05
N PRO A 68 15.72 5.30 -9.15
CA PRO A 68 15.31 5.96 -10.39
C PRO A 68 13.97 5.45 -10.93
N LEU A 69 13.70 4.14 -10.83
CA LEU A 69 12.42 3.57 -11.23
C LEU A 69 11.29 3.96 -10.26
N TYR A 70 11.58 4.03 -8.96
CA TYR A 70 10.63 4.54 -7.97
C TYR A 70 10.21 5.97 -8.29
N GLU A 71 11.15 6.86 -8.64
CA GLU A 71 10.81 8.24 -9.02
C GLU A 71 9.96 8.30 -10.28
N LEU A 72 10.24 7.47 -11.30
CA LEU A 72 9.40 7.38 -12.50
C LEU A 72 8.00 6.84 -12.19
N MET A 73 7.90 5.85 -11.30
CA MET A 73 6.60 5.37 -10.82
C MET A 73 5.86 6.46 -10.06
N LYS A 74 6.56 7.27 -9.24
CA LYS A 74 5.96 8.42 -8.54
C LYS A 74 5.47 9.48 -9.52
N GLU A 75 6.25 9.83 -10.53
CA GLU A 75 5.81 10.77 -11.57
C GLU A 75 4.50 10.31 -12.24
N GLU A 76 4.40 9.02 -12.57
CA GLU A 76 3.20 8.45 -13.19
C GLU A 76 2.02 8.37 -12.20
N PHE A 77 2.29 8.00 -10.95
CA PHE A 77 1.31 8.03 -9.87
C PHE A 77 0.68 9.42 -9.70
N LEU A 78 1.49 10.47 -9.71
CA LEU A 78 1.02 11.85 -9.51
C LEU A 78 0.15 12.36 -10.67
N ARG A 79 0.17 11.70 -11.84
CA ARG A 79 -0.73 11.99 -12.97
C ARG A 79 -2.07 11.26 -12.89
N SER A 80 -2.19 10.28 -12.01
CA SER A 80 -3.45 9.56 -11.80
C SER A 80 -4.52 10.51 -11.24
N ARG A 81 -5.79 10.22 -11.54
CA ARG A 81 -6.94 10.99 -11.03
C ARG A 81 -7.53 10.42 -9.75
N TYR A 82 -7.12 9.21 -9.40
CA TYR A 82 -7.64 8.48 -8.27
C TYR A 82 -6.54 7.66 -7.64
N ALA A 83 -6.36 7.82 -6.33
CA ALA A 83 -5.35 7.12 -5.56
C ALA A 83 -5.86 6.75 -4.18
N HIS A 84 -5.09 5.88 -3.52
CA HIS A 84 -5.32 5.41 -2.17
C HIS A 84 -4.14 5.76 -1.26
N GLY A 85 -4.41 5.90 0.03
CA GLY A 85 -3.40 6.11 1.07
C GLY A 85 -3.69 5.35 2.35
N ASP A 86 -2.65 4.85 2.99
CA ASP A 86 -2.68 4.29 4.35
C ASP A 86 -1.26 4.38 4.95
N GLU A 87 -1.11 4.02 6.22
CA GLU A 87 0.18 4.04 6.88
C GLU A 87 0.30 2.99 7.99
N THR A 88 1.53 2.54 8.22
CA THR A 88 1.79 1.58 9.28
C THR A 88 3.08 1.88 10.02
N ARG A 89 3.16 1.44 11.27
CA ARG A 89 4.30 1.74 12.14
C ARG A 89 5.57 0.99 11.73
N VAL A 90 6.73 1.56 12.00
CA VAL A 90 8.02 0.87 11.92
C VAL A 90 8.96 1.47 12.96
N GLN A 91 9.84 0.67 13.55
CA GLN A 91 10.89 1.18 14.43
C GLN A 91 12.20 1.33 13.68
N VAL A 92 12.89 2.45 13.89
CA VAL A 92 14.24 2.69 13.39
C VAL A 92 15.19 2.92 14.57
N ILE A 93 16.15 2.00 14.76
CA ILE A 93 16.99 2.00 15.98
C ILE A 93 17.92 3.22 16.03
N ASP A 94 18.62 3.50 14.93
CA ASP A 94 19.63 4.56 14.84
C ASP A 94 19.05 5.86 14.28
N GLU A 95 17.77 6.13 14.54
CA GLU A 95 17.15 7.43 14.23
C GLU A 95 17.70 8.48 15.22
N PRO A 96 18.36 9.55 14.74
CA PRO A 96 18.94 10.56 15.60
C PRO A 96 17.91 11.16 16.55
N GLU A 97 18.35 11.41 17.78
CA GLU A 97 17.54 12.09 18.80
C GLU A 97 16.24 11.34 19.17
N GLN A 98 16.11 10.05 18.81
CA GLN A 98 15.00 9.19 19.21
C GLN A 98 15.49 7.97 19.98
N LYS A 99 14.66 7.47 20.89
CA LYS A 99 14.87 6.12 21.46
C LYS A 99 14.62 5.11 20.36
N GLY A 100 15.41 4.03 20.27
CA GLY A 100 15.20 2.99 19.26
C GLY A 100 13.84 2.25 19.33
N SER A 101 13.08 2.43 20.42
CA SER A 101 11.70 1.93 20.56
C SER A 101 10.62 2.88 20.01
N THR A 102 11.01 4.08 19.57
CA THR A 102 10.12 5.10 19.00
C THR A 102 9.48 4.58 17.73
N GLN A 103 8.19 4.87 17.55
CA GLN A 103 7.46 4.48 16.35
C GLN A 103 7.64 5.55 15.28
N ASN A 104 8.21 5.16 14.16
CA ASN A 104 8.19 5.87 12.89
C ASN A 104 7.09 5.28 11.99
N TRP A 105 6.96 5.78 10.78
CA TRP A 105 5.85 5.46 9.89
C TRP A 105 6.34 5.07 8.50
N MET A 106 5.64 4.09 7.94
CA MET A 106 5.75 3.67 6.57
C MET A 106 4.41 3.98 5.93
N TRP A 107 4.36 5.05 5.16
CA TRP A 107 3.21 5.45 4.37
C TRP A 107 3.16 4.59 3.12
N VAL A 108 1.95 4.29 2.64
CA VAL A 108 1.72 3.63 1.36
C VAL A 108 0.73 4.45 0.55
N TYR A 109 1.06 4.61 -0.73
CA TYR A 109 0.22 5.25 -1.73
C TYR A 109 0.06 4.29 -2.90
N LEU A 110 -1.13 4.14 -3.45
CA LEU A 110 -1.33 3.23 -4.57
C LEU A 110 -2.43 3.64 -5.53
N THR A 111 -2.34 3.12 -6.75
CA THR A 111 -3.41 3.10 -7.76
C THR A 111 -3.97 1.68 -7.84
N ASP A 112 -5.30 1.58 -7.76
CA ASP A 112 -6.02 0.31 -7.90
C ASP A 112 -6.42 0.06 -9.36
N GLU A 113 -7.23 -0.97 -9.60
CA GLU A 113 -7.71 -1.31 -10.95
C GLU A 113 -8.74 -0.33 -11.50
N TYR A 114 -9.34 0.50 -10.65
CA TYR A 114 -10.30 1.51 -11.05
C TYR A 114 -9.68 2.89 -11.25
N SER A 115 -8.40 3.05 -10.92
CA SER A 115 -7.69 4.33 -11.01
C SER A 115 -7.39 4.79 -12.45
N GLY A 116 -7.71 3.98 -13.47
CA GLY A 116 -7.45 4.29 -14.89
C GLY A 116 -5.95 4.47 -15.22
N SER A 117 -5.06 4.05 -14.32
CA SER A 117 -3.61 4.22 -14.37
C SER A 117 -2.94 2.87 -14.13
N PRO A 118 -1.66 2.67 -14.49
CA PRO A 118 -0.95 1.44 -14.15
C PRO A 118 -1.03 1.17 -12.65
N ARG A 119 -1.27 -0.09 -12.25
CA ARG A 119 -1.37 -0.45 -10.82
C ARG A 119 0.00 -0.35 -10.19
N MET A 120 0.14 0.48 -9.16
CA MET A 120 1.42 0.65 -8.47
C MET A 120 1.25 0.91 -6.98
N VAL A 121 2.26 0.52 -6.20
CA VAL A 121 2.35 0.72 -4.76
C VAL A 121 3.66 1.45 -4.46
N LEU A 122 3.55 2.59 -3.79
CA LEU A 122 4.66 3.45 -3.39
C LEU A 122 4.69 3.55 -1.87
N PHE A 123 5.75 3.04 -1.28
CA PHE A 123 6.03 3.20 0.14
C PHE A 123 6.92 4.42 0.37
N GLN A 124 6.73 5.09 1.50
CA GLN A 124 7.56 6.20 1.95
C GLN A 124 7.82 6.07 3.45
N TYR A 125 9.09 6.06 3.83
CA TYR A 125 9.48 6.12 5.23
C TYR A 125 9.41 7.55 5.74
N GLU A 126 8.74 7.75 6.88
CA GLU A 126 8.68 9.04 7.55
C GLU A 126 8.83 8.93 9.07
N ARG A 127 9.44 9.96 9.66
CA ARG A 127 9.73 9.98 11.10
C ARG A 127 8.48 10.10 11.97
N THR A 128 7.40 10.68 11.46
CA THR A 128 6.16 10.99 12.21
C THR A 128 4.91 10.59 11.42
N ARG A 129 3.73 10.61 12.07
CA ARG A 129 2.41 10.39 11.46
C ARG A 129 1.72 11.70 11.04
N ALA A 130 2.50 12.77 10.88
CA ALA A 130 1.95 14.10 10.68
C ALA A 130 1.30 14.25 9.29
N GLY A 131 0.24 15.05 9.21
CA GLY A 131 -0.52 15.22 7.96
C GLY A 131 0.19 16.01 6.86
N TYR A 132 1.33 16.65 7.15
CA TYR A 132 2.12 17.28 6.10
C TYR A 132 2.83 16.25 5.20
N HIS A 133 3.06 15.02 5.66
CA HIS A 133 3.70 13.96 4.85
C HIS A 133 2.94 13.62 3.57
N PRO A 134 1.63 13.31 3.62
CA PRO A 134 0.87 13.10 2.38
C PRO A 134 0.74 14.38 1.55
N VAL A 135 0.72 15.57 2.16
CA VAL A 135 0.74 16.84 1.41
C VAL A 135 2.04 17.00 0.61
N GLU A 136 3.19 16.74 1.23
CA GLU A 136 4.51 16.81 0.59
C GLU A 136 4.70 15.72 -0.47
N PHE A 137 4.21 14.50 -0.20
CA PHE A 137 4.30 13.40 -1.15
C PHE A 137 3.53 13.67 -2.44
N LEU A 138 2.28 14.13 -2.30
CA LEU A 138 1.38 14.42 -3.42
C LEU A 138 1.78 15.70 -4.15
N GLY A 139 2.34 16.68 -3.43
CA GLY A 139 2.78 17.96 -3.99
C GLY A 139 1.68 18.64 -4.81
N ASP A 140 2.06 19.60 -5.65
CA ASP A 140 1.09 20.35 -6.49
C ASP A 140 0.69 19.64 -7.78
N GLN A 141 1.25 18.45 -8.04
CA GLN A 141 1.04 17.71 -9.27
C GLN A 141 -0.23 16.84 -9.21
N PHE A 142 -0.51 16.22 -8.06
CA PHE A 142 -1.68 15.37 -7.91
C PHE A 142 -2.96 16.20 -7.70
N GLN A 143 -4.01 15.82 -8.43
CA GLN A 143 -5.35 16.38 -8.35
C GLN A 143 -6.38 15.28 -8.63
N GLY A 144 -7.54 15.35 -7.98
CA GLY A 144 -8.59 14.33 -8.11
C GLY A 144 -8.95 13.71 -6.77
N TYR A 145 -9.18 12.41 -6.73
CA TYR A 145 -9.72 11.73 -5.56
C TYR A 145 -8.67 10.94 -4.79
N PHE A 146 -8.77 10.94 -3.47
CA PHE A 146 -7.85 10.22 -2.59
C PHE A 146 -8.60 9.43 -1.52
N THR A 147 -8.64 8.11 -1.66
CA THR A 147 -9.30 7.21 -0.70
C THR A 147 -8.36 6.88 0.44
N CYS A 148 -8.79 7.14 1.68
CA CYS A 148 -8.04 6.80 2.88
C CYS A 148 -8.97 6.27 3.98
N ASP A 149 -8.39 5.90 5.13
CA ASP A 149 -9.17 5.71 6.34
C ASP A 149 -9.67 7.06 6.89
N GLY A 150 -10.43 7.04 7.98
CA GLY A 150 -10.94 8.26 8.61
C GLY A 150 -9.90 9.03 9.43
N TYR A 151 -8.60 8.86 9.18
CA TYR A 151 -7.55 9.59 9.90
C TYR A 151 -7.53 11.06 9.50
N GLN A 152 -7.70 11.94 10.50
CA GLN A 152 -7.83 13.39 10.30
C GLN A 152 -6.68 14.04 9.52
N ALA A 153 -5.48 13.45 9.53
CA ALA A 153 -4.35 13.97 8.77
C ALA A 153 -4.63 14.09 7.26
N TYR A 154 -5.40 13.14 6.70
CA TYR A 154 -5.78 13.19 5.29
C TYR A 154 -6.81 14.28 4.99
N HIS A 155 -7.59 14.70 5.98
CA HIS A 155 -8.59 15.76 5.80
C HIS A 155 -7.96 17.15 5.66
N SER A 156 -6.65 17.26 5.90
CA SER A 156 -5.86 18.49 5.69
C SER A 156 -5.25 18.56 4.28
N LEU A 157 -5.58 17.61 3.39
CA LEU A 157 -5.13 17.66 2.00
C LEU A 157 -5.72 18.90 1.28
N PRO A 158 -4.99 19.50 0.32
CA PRO A 158 -5.45 20.68 -0.40
C PRO A 158 -6.78 20.48 -1.12
N GLU A 159 -7.55 21.56 -1.31
CA GLU A 159 -8.91 21.51 -1.90
C GLU A 159 -9.00 20.86 -3.29
N ARG A 160 -7.90 20.86 -4.07
CA ARG A 160 -7.81 20.15 -5.36
C ARG A 160 -7.90 18.62 -5.23
N ILE A 161 -7.81 18.10 -4.01
CA ILE A 161 -7.85 16.67 -3.68
C ILE A 161 -9.12 16.39 -2.89
N ALA A 162 -10.07 15.71 -3.53
CA ALA A 162 -11.29 15.27 -2.88
C ALA A 162 -11.04 13.95 -2.12
N VAL A 163 -10.90 14.05 -0.80
CA VAL A 163 -10.74 12.88 0.08
C VAL A 163 -12.00 12.03 0.07
N THR A 164 -11.88 10.72 -0.12
CA THR A 164 -12.97 9.73 -0.07
C THR A 164 -12.76 8.79 1.12
N GLY A 165 -13.86 8.43 1.79
CA GLY A 165 -13.81 7.66 3.04
C GLY A 165 -13.87 6.15 2.81
N CYS A 166 -13.37 5.37 3.78
CA CYS A 166 -13.38 3.92 3.73
C CYS A 166 -14.60 3.30 4.46
N MET A 167 -15.57 2.77 3.70
CA MET A 167 -16.76 2.11 4.28
C MET A 167 -16.40 0.85 5.09
N ALA A 168 -15.33 0.14 4.74
CA ALA A 168 -14.86 -1.03 5.49
C ALA A 168 -14.46 -0.66 6.94
N HIS A 169 -13.89 0.54 7.15
CA HIS A 169 -13.55 1.03 8.48
C HIS A 169 -14.79 1.41 9.31
N ALA A 170 -15.84 1.97 8.69
CA ALA A 170 -17.12 2.19 9.36
C ALA A 170 -17.75 0.85 9.75
N ARG A 171 -17.79 -0.11 8.81
CA ARG A 171 -18.32 -1.46 9.02
C ARG A 171 -17.60 -2.20 10.15
N ARG A 172 -16.26 -2.14 10.22
CA ARG A 172 -15.46 -2.80 11.26
C ARG A 172 -15.87 -2.37 12.67
N ARG A 173 -16.17 -1.08 12.88
CA ARG A 173 -16.61 -0.58 14.20
C ARG A 173 -17.94 -1.16 14.64
N PHE A 174 -18.90 -1.28 13.72
CA PHE A 174 -20.16 -1.97 14.01
C PHE A 174 -19.94 -3.47 14.28
N ASP A 175 -19.05 -4.13 13.54
CA ASP A 175 -18.70 -5.55 13.76
C ASP A 175 -18.03 -5.80 15.12
N GLU A 176 -17.16 -4.88 15.56
CA GLU A 176 -16.59 -4.90 16.91
C GLU A 176 -17.68 -4.78 17.98
N SER A 177 -18.65 -3.89 17.78
CA SER A 177 -19.82 -3.77 18.67
C SER A 177 -20.65 -5.06 18.70
N VAL A 178 -20.95 -5.67 17.55
CA VAL A 178 -21.68 -6.95 17.50
C VAL A 178 -20.89 -8.06 18.20
N THR A 179 -19.57 -8.09 18.03
CA THR A 179 -18.71 -9.12 18.63
C THR A 179 -18.74 -9.09 20.15
N VAL A 180 -18.81 -7.89 20.75
CA VAL A 180 -19.01 -7.75 22.21
C VAL A 180 -20.37 -8.31 22.62
N LEU A 181 -21.44 -7.95 21.90
CA LEU A 181 -22.82 -8.35 22.21
C LEU A 181 -23.09 -9.86 22.06
N LYS A 182 -22.32 -10.58 21.24
CA LYS A 182 -22.46 -12.04 21.05
C LYS A 182 -22.34 -12.86 22.33
N LYS A 183 -21.74 -12.30 23.39
CA LYS A 183 -21.60 -12.98 24.68
C LYS A 183 -22.91 -13.00 25.47
N ASP A 184 -23.75 -11.99 25.27
CA ASP A 184 -24.90 -11.72 26.14
C ASP A 184 -26.25 -11.87 25.42
N PHE A 185 -26.25 -11.99 24.08
CA PHE A 185 -27.46 -11.99 23.25
C PHE A 185 -27.57 -13.28 22.42
N THR A 186 -28.80 -13.77 22.22
CA THR A 186 -29.09 -14.82 21.23
C THR A 186 -28.96 -14.27 19.80
N LYS A 187 -28.93 -15.16 18.80
CA LYS A 187 -28.85 -14.77 17.39
C LYS A 187 -30.02 -13.89 16.96
N GLU A 188 -31.22 -14.17 17.45
CA GLU A 188 -32.43 -13.42 17.15
C GLU A 188 -32.38 -12.03 17.80
N GLN A 189 -31.96 -11.97 19.07
CA GLN A 189 -31.80 -10.69 19.76
C GLN A 189 -30.70 -9.83 19.13
N LEU A 190 -29.62 -10.43 18.63
CA LEU A 190 -28.56 -9.72 17.90
C LEU A 190 -29.09 -9.03 16.65
N LYS A 191 -30.02 -9.64 15.91
CA LYS A 191 -30.60 -9.05 14.69
C LYS A 191 -31.35 -7.75 14.95
N GLU A 192 -31.93 -7.62 16.14
CA GLU A 192 -32.64 -6.43 16.58
C GLU A 192 -31.71 -5.31 17.06
N THR A 193 -30.41 -5.59 17.27
CA THR A 193 -29.46 -4.58 17.72
C THR A 193 -29.14 -3.58 16.62
N THR A 194 -28.93 -2.31 16.99
CA THR A 194 -28.47 -1.24 16.10
C THR A 194 -27.21 -1.63 15.34
N ALA A 195 -26.25 -2.27 16.01
CA ALA A 195 -24.98 -2.67 15.39
C ALA A 195 -25.19 -3.67 14.23
N TYR A 196 -26.05 -4.68 14.43
CA TYR A 196 -26.37 -5.66 13.39
C TYR A 196 -27.17 -5.04 12.25
N GLN A 197 -28.14 -4.19 12.59
CA GLN A 197 -28.95 -3.44 11.64
C GLN A 197 -28.10 -2.52 10.75
N ALA A 198 -27.08 -1.86 11.31
CA ALA A 198 -26.12 -1.06 10.54
C ALA A 198 -25.28 -1.94 9.60
N MET A 199 -24.75 -3.07 10.10
CA MET A 199 -24.01 -4.02 9.26
C MET A 199 -24.83 -4.55 8.10
N ALA A 200 -26.12 -4.85 8.31
CA ALA A 200 -27.03 -5.31 7.27
C ALA A 200 -27.22 -4.24 6.18
N ARG A 201 -27.43 -2.98 6.56
CA ARG A 201 -27.55 -1.86 5.62
C ARG A 201 -26.26 -1.63 4.83
N ILE A 202 -25.11 -1.61 5.50
CA ILE A 202 -23.81 -1.52 4.83
C ILE A 202 -23.60 -2.70 3.87
N GLY A 203 -24.04 -3.91 4.25
CA GLY A 203 -24.01 -5.09 3.40
C GLY A 203 -24.78 -4.92 2.08
N MET A 204 -25.85 -4.12 2.06
CA MET A 204 -26.57 -3.81 0.83
C MET A 204 -25.73 -2.97 -0.14
N PHE A 205 -24.93 -2.02 0.36
CA PHE A 205 -24.01 -1.24 -0.48
C PHE A 205 -22.99 -2.15 -1.17
N TYR A 206 -22.38 -3.06 -0.41
CA TYR A 206 -21.43 -4.02 -0.95
C TYR A 206 -22.05 -4.99 -1.96
N LYS A 207 -23.31 -5.38 -1.77
CA LYS A 207 -24.04 -6.19 -2.75
C LYS A 207 -24.23 -5.43 -4.07
N ILE A 208 -24.53 -4.13 -4.00
CA ILE A 208 -24.60 -3.28 -5.20
C ILE A 208 -23.24 -3.20 -5.89
N GLU A 209 -22.17 -2.93 -5.13
CA GLU A 209 -20.80 -2.88 -5.66
C GLU A 209 -20.36 -4.19 -6.32
N GLU A 210 -20.78 -5.34 -5.77
CA GLU A 210 -20.53 -6.64 -6.38
C GLU A 210 -21.26 -6.82 -7.71
N MET A 211 -22.53 -6.40 -7.81
CA MET A 211 -23.32 -6.48 -9.05
C MET A 211 -22.80 -5.57 -10.17
N ILE A 212 -22.09 -4.49 -9.84
CA ILE A 212 -21.57 -3.52 -10.80
C ILE A 212 -20.05 -3.62 -11.01
N ARG A 213 -19.39 -4.64 -10.46
CA ARG A 213 -17.93 -4.78 -10.43
C ARG A 213 -17.30 -4.71 -11.83
N ASP A 214 -17.91 -5.40 -12.79
CA ASP A 214 -17.38 -5.56 -14.15
C ASP A 214 -17.96 -4.54 -15.14
N LYS A 215 -18.70 -3.54 -14.64
CA LYS A 215 -19.30 -2.46 -15.45
C LYS A 215 -18.30 -1.32 -15.69
N SER A 216 -18.54 -0.52 -16.73
CA SER A 216 -17.74 0.68 -16.98
C SER A 216 -17.90 1.70 -15.84
N PRO A 217 -16.95 2.64 -15.65
CA PRO A 217 -17.11 3.72 -14.66
C PRO A 217 -18.42 4.50 -14.83
N GLU A 218 -18.84 4.79 -16.06
CA GLU A 218 -20.08 5.52 -16.36
C GLU A 218 -21.30 4.71 -15.89
N GLU A 219 -21.35 3.43 -16.21
CA GLU A 219 -22.42 2.54 -15.77
C GLU A 219 -22.44 2.37 -14.24
N ARG A 220 -21.26 2.25 -13.61
CA ARG A 220 -21.14 2.19 -12.14
C ARG A 220 -21.72 3.43 -11.49
N TYR A 221 -21.38 4.61 -12.02
CA TYR A 221 -21.93 5.88 -11.55
C TYR A 221 -23.46 5.89 -11.66
N GLU A 222 -24.02 5.54 -12.83
CA GLU A 222 -25.48 5.51 -13.00
C GLU A 222 -26.19 4.56 -12.03
N GLU A 223 -25.68 3.35 -11.86
CA GLU A 223 -26.26 2.36 -10.95
C GLU A 223 -26.14 2.78 -9.49
N ARG A 224 -25.04 3.42 -9.11
CA ARG A 224 -24.87 4.02 -7.78
C ARG A 224 -25.90 5.10 -7.53
N GLN A 225 -26.14 5.99 -8.50
CA GLN A 225 -27.15 7.04 -8.38
C GLN A 225 -28.58 6.45 -8.26
N LYS A 226 -28.90 5.40 -9.04
CA LYS A 226 -30.23 4.77 -9.03
C LYS A 226 -30.48 3.93 -7.77
N GLN A 227 -29.48 3.18 -7.30
CA GLN A 227 -29.66 2.16 -6.26
C GLN A 227 -28.97 2.51 -4.94
N ALA A 228 -27.68 2.84 -4.97
CA ALA A 228 -26.88 3.01 -3.75
C ALA A 228 -27.19 4.32 -3.03
N LYS A 229 -27.35 5.43 -3.76
CA LYS A 229 -27.63 6.76 -3.22
C LYS A 229 -28.84 6.81 -2.29
N PRO A 230 -30.05 6.37 -2.69
CA PRO A 230 -31.22 6.44 -1.80
C PRO A 230 -31.04 5.57 -0.54
N LEU A 231 -30.34 4.43 -0.64
CA LEU A 231 -30.06 3.59 0.53
C LEU A 231 -29.03 4.23 1.47
N LEU A 232 -28.04 4.92 0.92
CA LEU A 232 -27.01 5.59 1.69
C LEU A 232 -27.57 6.82 2.41
N GLU A 233 -28.43 7.60 1.74
CA GLU A 233 -29.16 8.72 2.36
C GLU A 233 -30.04 8.23 3.51
N ALA A 234 -30.87 7.20 3.28
CA ALA A 234 -31.70 6.61 4.32
C ALA A 234 -30.88 6.02 5.49
N PHE A 235 -29.69 5.47 5.21
CA PHE A 235 -28.78 4.99 6.25
C PHE A 235 -28.27 6.12 7.15
N PHE A 236 -27.84 7.25 6.57
CA PHE A 236 -27.38 8.39 7.35
C PHE A 236 -28.51 9.09 8.09
N GLU A 237 -29.69 9.26 7.48
CA GLU A 237 -30.88 9.75 8.18
C GLU A 237 -31.21 8.88 9.40
N TRP A 238 -31.17 7.56 9.25
CA TRP A 238 -31.34 6.64 10.37
C TRP A 238 -30.26 6.81 11.44
N LEU A 239 -28.98 6.96 11.07
CA LEU A 239 -27.91 7.20 12.06
C LEU A 239 -28.09 8.52 12.82
N HIS A 240 -28.55 9.58 12.17
CA HIS A 240 -28.84 10.87 12.82
C HIS A 240 -29.95 10.75 13.88
N THR A 241 -30.94 9.87 13.67
CA THR A 241 -31.97 9.61 14.71
C THR A 241 -31.42 8.94 15.97
N LEU A 242 -30.23 8.35 15.89
CA LEU A 242 -29.59 7.63 16.99
C LEU A 242 -28.56 8.49 17.74
N GLU A 243 -28.11 9.62 17.17
CA GLU A 243 -26.96 10.38 17.66
C GLU A 243 -27.09 10.79 19.14
N GLU A 244 -28.25 11.32 19.53
CA GLU A 244 -28.55 11.75 20.90
C GLU A 244 -28.90 10.57 21.84
N ALA A 245 -29.30 9.43 21.27
CA ALA A 245 -29.75 8.27 22.04
C ALA A 245 -28.61 7.30 22.41
N VAL A 246 -27.49 7.32 21.69
CA VAL A 246 -26.37 6.42 21.95
C VAL A 246 -25.48 6.94 23.08
N ASP A 247 -25.12 6.04 24.01
CA ASP A 247 -24.06 6.30 24.95
C ASP A 247 -22.72 6.41 24.20
N ARG A 248 -22.13 7.61 24.19
CA ARG A 248 -20.89 7.94 23.49
C ARG A 248 -19.69 7.13 23.96
N SER A 249 -19.74 6.58 25.18
CA SER A 249 -18.67 5.72 25.74
C SER A 249 -18.80 4.25 25.36
N SER A 250 -19.94 3.85 24.80
CA SER A 250 -20.20 2.49 24.35
C SER A 250 -19.60 2.23 22.96
N LYS A 251 -19.32 0.94 22.65
CA LYS A 251 -18.83 0.55 21.31
C LYS A 251 -19.79 0.91 20.18
N ILE A 252 -21.10 0.88 20.44
CA ILE A 252 -22.09 1.30 19.46
C ILE A 252 -22.09 2.82 19.28
N GLY A 253 -21.95 3.60 20.37
CA GLY A 253 -21.79 5.05 20.30
C GLY A 253 -20.54 5.46 19.51
N GLU A 254 -19.40 4.82 19.78
CA GLU A 254 -18.17 5.02 18.99
C GLU A 254 -18.39 4.74 17.49
N ALA A 255 -19.11 3.67 17.14
CA ALA A 255 -19.37 3.29 15.75
C ALA A 255 -20.31 4.28 15.04
N VAL A 256 -21.40 4.69 15.69
CA VAL A 256 -22.36 5.68 15.15
C VAL A 256 -21.66 7.03 14.96
N LEU A 257 -21.03 7.56 16.00
CA LEU A 257 -20.36 8.86 15.95
C LEU A 257 -19.22 8.88 14.93
N TYR A 258 -18.41 7.82 14.85
CA TYR A 258 -17.40 7.73 13.80
C TYR A 258 -18.03 7.80 12.41
N THR A 259 -19.09 7.04 12.16
CA THR A 259 -19.71 6.96 10.84
C THR A 259 -20.33 8.30 10.44
N LEU A 260 -21.03 8.98 11.37
CA LEU A 260 -21.57 10.32 11.17
C LEU A 260 -20.48 11.36 10.89
N ASN A 261 -19.40 11.36 11.67
CA ASN A 261 -18.25 12.25 11.44
C ASN A 261 -17.57 12.04 10.07
N GLN A 262 -17.79 10.88 9.44
CA GLN A 262 -17.23 10.53 8.15
C GLN A 262 -18.25 10.64 7.01
N GLU A 263 -19.47 11.11 7.27
CA GLU A 263 -20.59 11.09 6.33
C GLU A 263 -20.23 11.71 4.97
N THR A 264 -19.64 12.91 4.97
CA THR A 264 -19.23 13.60 3.74
C THR A 264 -18.27 12.73 2.92
N TYR A 265 -17.26 12.14 3.56
CA TYR A 265 -16.26 11.32 2.89
C TYR A 265 -16.81 9.97 2.43
N LEU A 266 -17.69 9.34 3.22
CA LEU A 266 -18.32 8.07 2.92
C LEU A 266 -19.38 8.17 1.81
N LYS A 267 -19.92 9.35 1.53
CA LYS A 267 -20.83 9.58 0.39
C LYS A 267 -20.08 9.80 -0.94
N ARG A 268 -18.84 10.27 -0.90
CA ARG A 268 -18.08 10.66 -2.11
C ARG A 268 -17.82 9.55 -3.10
N TYR A 269 -17.82 8.26 -2.70
CA TYR A 269 -17.68 7.18 -3.68
C TYR A 269 -18.82 7.13 -4.72
N LEU A 270 -19.93 7.84 -4.47
CA LEU A 270 -21.04 8.01 -5.42
C LEU A 270 -20.75 9.08 -6.49
N GLU A 271 -19.75 9.95 -6.30
CA GLU A 271 -19.48 11.11 -7.17
C GLU A 271 -18.82 10.71 -8.50
N ASP A 272 -18.07 9.60 -8.53
CA ASP A 272 -17.39 9.11 -9.72
C ASP A 272 -17.31 7.57 -9.70
N GLY A 273 -17.55 6.93 -10.84
CA GLY A 273 -17.55 5.47 -10.98
C GLY A 273 -16.17 4.81 -10.90
N HIS A 274 -15.08 5.58 -10.97
CA HIS A 274 -13.71 5.09 -10.72
C HIS A 274 -13.45 4.86 -9.22
N LEU A 275 -14.26 5.46 -8.33
CA LEU A 275 -14.00 5.41 -6.90
C LEU A 275 -14.37 4.05 -6.31
N SER A 276 -13.52 3.54 -5.43
CA SER A 276 -13.82 2.38 -4.59
C SER A 276 -14.65 2.80 -3.38
N ILE A 277 -15.57 1.94 -2.94
CA ILE A 277 -16.34 2.13 -1.70
C ILE A 277 -15.46 2.07 -0.44
N ASP A 278 -14.26 1.49 -0.55
CA ASP A 278 -13.33 1.32 0.56
C ASP A 278 -11.85 1.40 0.14
N ASN A 279 -11.00 1.42 1.17
CA ASN A 279 -9.55 1.47 1.05
C ASN A 279 -8.88 0.10 1.18
N LEU A 280 -9.60 -1.01 0.93
CA LEU A 280 -9.04 -2.35 1.15
C LEU A 280 -7.84 -2.65 0.23
N ALA A 281 -7.70 -1.93 -0.88
CA ALA A 281 -6.51 -2.02 -1.74
C ALA A 281 -5.24 -1.64 -0.96
N ALA A 282 -5.24 -0.53 -0.22
CA ALA A 282 -4.11 -0.09 0.59
C ALA A 282 -3.81 -1.07 1.74
N GLU A 283 -4.84 -1.54 2.44
CA GLU A 283 -4.67 -2.55 3.50
C GLU A 283 -4.03 -3.85 2.98
N ARG A 284 -4.42 -4.29 1.77
CA ARG A 284 -3.82 -5.47 1.13
C ARG A 284 -2.35 -5.23 0.79
N ALA A 285 -2.00 -4.04 0.28
CA ALA A 285 -0.61 -3.69 -0.04
C ALA A 285 0.28 -3.65 1.22
N LEU A 286 -0.25 -3.21 2.37
CA LEU A 286 0.48 -3.21 3.64
C LEU A 286 0.71 -4.62 4.21
N LYS A 287 -0.02 -5.64 3.77
CA LYS A 287 0.01 -6.98 4.38
C LYS A 287 1.40 -7.61 4.33
N ASN A 288 2.08 -7.55 3.17
CA ASN A 288 3.41 -8.11 3.00
C ASN A 288 4.44 -7.38 3.87
N PHE A 289 4.35 -6.05 3.93
CA PHE A 289 5.16 -5.24 4.85
C PHE A 289 4.90 -5.63 6.31
N ALA A 290 3.64 -5.76 6.72
CA ALA A 290 3.26 -6.08 8.09
C ALA A 290 3.74 -7.47 8.52
N ILE A 291 3.68 -8.47 7.62
CA ILE A 291 4.23 -9.81 7.83
C ILE A 291 5.76 -9.73 7.97
N GLY A 292 6.43 -9.03 7.05
CA GLY A 292 7.87 -8.81 7.13
C GLY A 292 8.28 -8.16 8.44
N ARG A 293 7.62 -7.05 8.82
CA ARG A 293 7.86 -6.30 10.06
C ARG A 293 7.76 -7.18 11.30
N ARG A 294 6.80 -8.11 11.36
CA ARG A 294 6.70 -9.06 12.48
C ARG A 294 7.91 -10.00 12.57
N ASN A 295 8.60 -10.26 11.46
CA ASN A 295 9.76 -11.14 11.42
C ASN A 295 11.09 -10.42 11.65
N TRP A 296 11.29 -9.21 11.10
CA TRP A 296 12.54 -8.44 11.24
C TRP A 296 12.50 -7.37 12.34
N LEU A 297 11.31 -7.06 12.89
CA LEU A 297 11.02 -6.19 14.04
C LEU A 297 11.33 -4.69 13.87
N PHE A 298 12.51 -4.33 13.38
CA PHE A 298 12.97 -2.96 13.20
C PHE A 298 13.88 -2.79 11.98
N ALA A 299 14.01 -1.55 11.49
CA ALA A 299 15.13 -1.15 10.66
C ALA A 299 16.28 -0.64 11.56
N LYS A 300 17.52 -0.91 11.16
CA LYS A 300 18.69 -0.44 11.94
C LYS A 300 18.91 1.06 11.75
N SER A 301 18.82 1.57 10.53
CA SER A 301 19.11 2.97 10.17
C SER A 301 18.07 3.55 9.23
N ILE A 302 18.04 4.88 9.12
CA ILE A 302 17.17 5.64 8.19
C ILE A 302 17.35 5.14 6.76
N ARG A 303 18.60 5.03 6.29
CA ARG A 303 18.91 4.51 4.95
C ARG A 303 18.38 3.10 4.73
N GLY A 304 18.40 2.25 5.77
CA GLY A 304 17.82 0.92 5.70
C GLY A 304 16.29 0.94 5.60
N ALA A 305 15.63 1.89 6.28
CA ALA A 305 14.19 2.08 6.20
C ALA A 305 13.76 2.63 4.82
N GLN A 306 14.46 3.64 4.30
CA GLN A 306 14.26 4.19 2.96
C GLN A 306 14.49 3.14 1.87
N ALA A 307 15.61 2.41 1.92
CA ALA A 307 15.86 1.31 0.99
C ALA A 307 14.77 0.22 1.08
N SER A 308 14.23 -0.04 2.27
CA SER A 308 13.10 -0.97 2.42
C SER A 308 11.86 -0.42 1.72
N ALA A 309 11.54 0.86 1.88
CA ALA A 309 10.42 1.52 1.19
C ALA A 309 10.55 1.39 -0.33
N THR A 310 11.72 1.71 -0.89
CA THR A 310 11.99 1.56 -2.33
C THR A 310 11.82 0.12 -2.80
N VAL A 311 12.44 -0.85 -2.11
CA VAL A 311 12.36 -2.27 -2.54
C VAL A 311 10.93 -2.79 -2.42
N TYR A 312 10.21 -2.51 -1.33
CA TYR A 312 8.79 -2.89 -1.20
C TYR A 312 7.95 -2.29 -2.32
N SER A 313 8.17 -1.02 -2.69
CA SER A 313 7.44 -0.37 -3.78
C SER A 313 7.62 -1.10 -5.11
N ILE A 314 8.86 -1.43 -5.45
CA ILE A 314 9.20 -2.18 -6.67
C ILE A 314 8.60 -3.58 -6.62
N THR A 315 8.75 -4.32 -5.51
CA THR A 315 8.27 -5.71 -5.44
C THR A 315 6.76 -5.82 -5.38
N GLU A 316 6.07 -4.96 -4.61
CA GLU A 316 4.61 -4.96 -4.54
C GLU A 316 4.01 -4.53 -5.88
N THR A 317 4.60 -3.53 -6.54
CA THR A 317 4.17 -3.14 -7.89
C THR A 317 4.42 -4.26 -8.91
N ALA A 318 5.57 -4.93 -8.84
CA ALA A 318 5.85 -6.08 -9.69
C ALA A 318 4.81 -7.20 -9.49
N LEU A 319 4.48 -7.52 -8.24
CA LEU A 319 3.42 -8.48 -7.91
C LEU A 319 2.06 -8.02 -8.46
N LEU A 320 1.70 -6.74 -8.32
CA LEU A 320 0.45 -6.18 -8.86
C LEU A 320 0.35 -6.34 -10.38
N ASN A 321 1.46 -6.20 -11.09
CA ASN A 321 1.54 -6.32 -12.56
C ASN A 321 1.84 -7.75 -13.06
N GLY A 322 1.67 -8.76 -12.18
CA GLY A 322 1.79 -10.16 -12.57
C GLY A 322 3.23 -10.59 -12.87
N LEU A 323 4.22 -9.94 -12.28
CA LEU A 323 5.64 -10.30 -12.42
C LEU A 323 6.10 -11.24 -11.30
N LYS A 324 7.17 -11.99 -11.59
CA LYS A 324 7.95 -12.74 -10.61
C LYS A 324 9.01 -11.81 -10.02
N PRO A 325 8.93 -11.38 -8.74
CA PRO A 325 9.80 -10.34 -8.21
C PRO A 325 11.29 -10.68 -8.28
N TYR A 326 11.68 -11.95 -8.06
CA TYR A 326 13.07 -12.38 -8.20
C TYR A 326 13.63 -12.15 -9.62
N ASN A 327 12.95 -12.65 -10.65
CA ASN A 327 13.38 -12.47 -12.05
C ASN A 327 13.39 -10.99 -12.43
N TYR A 328 12.33 -10.26 -12.06
CA TYR A 328 12.22 -8.84 -12.37
C TYR A 328 13.33 -8.00 -11.71
N LEU A 329 13.62 -8.19 -10.42
CA LEU A 329 14.72 -7.51 -9.74
C LEU A 329 16.07 -7.85 -10.35
N THR A 330 16.28 -9.11 -10.74
CA THR A 330 17.52 -9.54 -11.42
C THR A 330 17.69 -8.79 -12.73
N TYR A 331 16.65 -8.79 -13.58
CA TYR A 331 16.65 -8.11 -14.87
C TYR A 331 16.86 -6.61 -14.74
N VAL A 332 16.13 -5.94 -13.84
CA VAL A 332 16.27 -4.50 -13.59
C VAL A 332 17.70 -4.16 -13.17
N MET A 333 18.28 -4.89 -12.21
CA MET A 333 19.65 -4.63 -11.76
C MET A 333 20.69 -4.93 -12.85
N GLU A 334 20.49 -5.93 -13.70
CA GLU A 334 21.35 -6.20 -14.86
C GLU A 334 21.29 -5.05 -15.87
N LYS A 335 20.09 -4.65 -16.27
CA LYS A 335 19.89 -3.58 -17.27
C LYS A 335 20.37 -2.24 -16.76
N MET A 336 19.97 -1.82 -15.56
CA MET A 336 20.42 -0.54 -14.99
C MET A 336 21.95 -0.48 -14.83
N LYS A 337 22.59 -1.61 -14.50
CA LYS A 337 24.06 -1.70 -14.44
C LYS A 337 24.70 -1.51 -15.81
N ASP A 338 24.10 -2.07 -16.86
CA ASP A 338 24.63 -1.97 -18.23
C ASP A 338 24.37 -0.58 -18.85
N LEU A 339 23.27 0.09 -18.49
CA LEU A 339 22.98 1.47 -18.89
C LEU A 339 23.91 2.51 -18.24
N GLY A 340 24.57 2.15 -17.13
CA GLY A 340 25.54 3.01 -16.46
C GLY A 340 24.94 3.96 -15.42
N ALA A 341 25.69 5.01 -15.06
CA ALA A 341 25.34 5.89 -13.94
C ALA A 341 24.21 6.89 -14.25
N PHE A 342 23.99 7.20 -15.52
CA PHE A 342 23.03 8.21 -15.98
C PHE A 342 22.21 7.64 -17.15
N PRO A 343 21.38 6.61 -16.90
CA PRO A 343 20.53 6.03 -17.94
C PRO A 343 19.57 7.08 -18.51
N ALA A 344 19.26 7.00 -19.80
CA ALA A 344 18.23 7.85 -20.39
C ALA A 344 16.85 7.50 -19.80
N LYS A 345 15.96 8.49 -19.72
CA LYS A 345 14.62 8.30 -19.14
C LYS A 345 13.83 7.24 -19.91
N GLU A 346 13.90 7.29 -21.24
CA GLU A 346 13.22 6.39 -22.15
C GLU A 346 13.62 4.94 -21.91
N GLU A 347 14.91 4.68 -21.67
CA GLU A 347 15.41 3.33 -21.37
C GLU A 347 14.92 2.82 -20.01
N MET A 348 14.78 3.71 -19.02
CA MET A 348 14.23 3.35 -17.72
C MET A 348 12.72 3.10 -17.75
N LEU A 349 11.97 3.82 -18.61
CA LEU A 349 10.53 3.58 -18.80
C LEU A 349 10.28 2.13 -19.26
N GLU A 350 11.19 1.57 -20.07
CA GLU A 350 11.11 0.19 -20.52
C GLU A 350 11.30 -0.85 -19.43
N LEU A 351 11.84 -0.45 -18.27
CA LEU A 351 12.04 -1.30 -17.11
C LEU A 351 10.89 -1.23 -16.11
N LEU A 352 9.90 -0.36 -16.30
CA LEU A 352 8.77 -0.23 -15.38
C LEU A 352 7.93 -1.51 -15.32
N PRO A 353 7.29 -1.83 -14.18
CA PRO A 353 6.59 -3.11 -13.99
C PRO A 353 5.46 -3.40 -15.00
N TRP A 354 4.89 -2.37 -15.61
CA TRP A 354 3.84 -2.47 -16.63
C TRP A 354 4.36 -2.38 -18.07
N SER A 355 5.67 -2.17 -18.28
CA SER A 355 6.26 -2.13 -19.63
C SER A 355 6.01 -3.44 -20.37
N SER A 356 5.64 -3.38 -21.64
CA SER A 356 5.48 -4.57 -22.50
C SER A 356 6.82 -5.19 -22.91
N ASN A 357 7.93 -4.47 -22.77
CA ASN A 357 9.25 -4.90 -23.21
C ASN A 357 10.02 -5.73 -22.16
N LEU A 358 9.40 -6.01 -21.02
CA LEU A 358 9.95 -6.92 -20.02
C LEU A 358 10.02 -8.36 -20.56
N PRO A 359 11.10 -9.11 -20.29
CA PRO A 359 11.24 -10.50 -20.72
C PRO A 359 10.12 -11.42 -20.21
N ASP A 360 9.81 -12.46 -20.98
CA ASP A 360 8.77 -13.45 -20.64
C ASP A 360 9.04 -14.19 -19.33
N ASP A 361 10.32 -14.40 -18.98
CA ASP A 361 10.67 -15.11 -17.75
C ASP A 361 10.32 -14.29 -16.50
N CYS A 362 10.25 -12.96 -16.62
CA CYS A 362 9.75 -12.06 -15.58
C CYS A 362 8.25 -12.19 -15.36
N ARG A 363 7.47 -12.68 -16.34
CA ARG A 363 6.01 -12.79 -16.25
C ARG A 363 5.57 -14.05 -15.48
N SER A 364 4.58 -13.89 -14.61
CA SER A 364 3.87 -15.00 -13.98
C SER A 364 2.86 -15.60 -14.95
N LYS A 365 2.77 -16.95 -14.98
CA LYS A 365 1.74 -17.67 -15.75
C LYS A 365 0.47 -17.93 -14.92
N LEU A 366 0.49 -17.59 -13.63
CA LEU A 366 -0.67 -17.72 -12.76
C LEU A 366 -1.67 -16.62 -13.10
N LYS A 367 -2.89 -17.00 -13.48
CA LYS A 367 -4.01 -16.05 -13.57
C LYS A 367 -4.33 -15.57 -12.15
N LYS A 368 -4.45 -14.25 -11.98
CA LYS A 368 -4.87 -13.62 -10.73
C LYS A 368 -6.37 -13.76 -10.52
#